data_AF-A6FZT5-F1
#
_entry.id   AF-A6FZT5-F1
#
_cell.length_a   1.000
_cell.length_b   1.000
_cell.length_c   1.000
_cell.angle_alpha   90.00
_cell.angle_beta   90.00
_cell.angle_gamma   90.00
#
_symmetry.space_group_name_H-M   'P 1'
#
loop_
_entity.id
_entity.type
_entity.pdbx_description
1 polymer ?
#
loop_
_entity_poly.entity_id
_entity_poly.type
_entity_poly.pdbx_seq_one_letter_code
_entity_poly.pdbx_strand_id
1 'polypeptide(L)'
;MGLPAALRLPEPDERVEGWHISPLVDLSAYALSWVWVLVPLLLLGPARADYLWVYLAVIAITDLHRHFGLPYVYLDSQVRERYPARFWLLPALFFVAFAASPTLVRSDLTLGAGGLCAIGAGVVLLVQIMRRDGGPDATPLRHLLPLLGAAYGVAGGLTFGVQGIDGGWWFYAAALGASTWIDWRRLSLAKTAPAETEAGKEQAIAVSGGRGFVASGIIVAILGVVLLAGSTLSEVSLDAVLAAVGSFAALWNFWHVYMQKFGILRMYNAKAGGAAPAWLDKALVLCWLPLYFAWLGPMYREIAVDYFDDASAVLPGFISLLEQAMPVTIPVTVGLVVVIHILWLHREREAHGLRSAPRLWMVGGTTALALCFFVFDPIKVYMAFAFSHALEYCVFVWAFQRKRYHRPLTHRPTLGALLRHPVVFYLGMVVAFAVAIALLKYWGRYIAPDADRPELLGYRTAVWLTYWGIYQSMIHFYFDGFLWKMRLPSVRANL
;
A
#
# COMPACT_ATOMS: atom_id res chain seq x y z
N MET A 1 -33.33 11.02 18.56
CA MET A 1 -33.17 10.49 17.18
C MET A 1 -31.97 9.55 17.17
N GLY A 2 -32.09 8.35 16.63
CA GLY A 2 -30.95 7.43 16.54
C GLY A 2 -29.87 7.96 15.58
N LEU A 3 -28.62 7.51 15.76
CA LEU A 3 -27.48 7.85 14.89
C LEU A 3 -27.79 7.71 13.38
N PRO A 4 -28.52 6.67 12.91
CA PRO A 4 -28.88 6.53 11.50
C PRO A 4 -29.76 7.67 10.96
N ALA A 5 -30.68 8.19 11.78
CA ALA A 5 -31.56 9.30 11.40
C ALA A 5 -30.79 10.63 11.33
N ALA A 6 -29.83 10.83 12.24
CA ALA A 6 -28.96 12.02 12.23
C ALA A 6 -28.04 12.03 11.00
N LEU A 7 -27.52 10.86 10.60
CA LEU A 7 -26.62 10.72 9.46
C LEU A 7 -27.35 10.48 8.12
N ARG A 8 -28.67 10.35 8.14
CA ARG A 8 -29.52 9.99 6.98
C ARG A 8 -28.95 8.79 6.22
N LEU A 9 -28.61 7.73 6.96
CA LEU A 9 -28.03 6.53 6.36
C LEU A 9 -29.10 5.80 5.54
N PRO A 10 -28.88 5.57 4.23
CA PRO A 10 -29.79 4.82 3.40
C PRO A 10 -29.79 3.34 3.81
N GLU A 11 -30.81 2.58 3.44
CA GLU A 11 -30.79 1.12 3.61
C GLU A 11 -29.63 0.49 2.82
N PRO A 12 -29.07 -0.66 3.23
CA PRO A 12 -27.91 -1.26 2.55
C PRO A 12 -28.11 -1.51 1.04
N ASP A 13 -29.35 -1.76 0.64
CA ASP A 13 -29.74 -2.04 -0.75
C ASP A 13 -30.20 -0.78 -1.52
N GLU A 14 -30.33 0.36 -0.85
CA GLU A 14 -30.78 1.61 -1.45
C GLU A 14 -29.65 2.25 -2.28
N ARG A 15 -29.99 2.66 -3.51
CA ARG A 15 -29.05 3.34 -4.40
C ARG A 15 -29.01 4.82 -4.10
N VAL A 16 -27.82 5.34 -3.85
CA VAL A 16 -27.56 6.76 -3.64
C VAL A 16 -27.02 7.35 -4.93
N GLU A 17 -27.72 8.34 -5.46
CA GLU A 17 -27.35 8.98 -6.73
C GLU A 17 -26.09 9.84 -6.55
N GLY A 18 -25.08 9.62 -7.40
CA GLY A 18 -23.81 10.35 -7.40
C GLY A 18 -22.86 10.02 -6.24
N TRP A 19 -23.38 9.78 -5.04
CA TRP A 19 -22.60 9.55 -3.81
C TRP A 19 -22.43 8.05 -3.49
N HIS A 20 -21.43 7.71 -2.69
CA HIS A 20 -21.21 6.36 -2.21
C HIS A 20 -22.23 5.97 -1.15
N ILE A 21 -22.30 6.74 -0.05
CA ILE A 21 -23.18 6.43 1.10
C ILE A 21 -24.20 7.54 1.31
N SER A 22 -23.75 8.77 1.50
CA SER A 22 -24.62 9.94 1.58
C SER A 22 -23.76 11.19 1.43
N PRO A 23 -24.31 12.35 1.03
CA PRO A 23 -23.54 13.58 0.92
C PRO A 23 -22.78 13.91 2.21
N LEU A 24 -23.41 13.75 3.38
CA LEU A 24 -22.79 14.06 4.66
C LEU A 24 -21.63 13.12 5.01
N VAL A 25 -21.85 11.81 4.87
CA VAL A 25 -20.81 10.80 5.16
C VAL A 25 -19.65 10.95 4.20
N ASP A 26 -19.93 11.09 2.91
CA ASP A 26 -18.89 11.19 1.89
C ASP A 26 -18.07 12.48 2.02
N LEU A 27 -18.71 13.62 2.31
CA LEU A 27 -18.00 14.87 2.57
C LEU A 27 -17.11 14.76 3.82
N SER A 28 -17.65 14.25 4.92
CA SER A 28 -16.95 14.18 6.20
C SER A 28 -15.85 13.11 6.25
N ALA A 29 -16.03 11.99 5.54
CA ALA A 29 -15.10 10.86 5.56
C ALA A 29 -14.13 10.85 4.37
N TYR A 30 -14.58 11.26 3.17
CA TYR A 30 -13.74 11.19 1.96
C TYR A 30 -13.09 12.52 1.59
N ALA A 31 -13.85 13.61 1.54
CA ALA A 31 -13.32 14.89 1.07
C ALA A 31 -12.60 15.70 2.16
N LEU A 32 -13.20 15.77 3.36
CA LEU A 32 -12.83 16.69 4.42
C LEU A 32 -12.44 15.97 5.72
N SER A 33 -12.11 14.68 5.67
CA SER A 33 -11.77 13.90 6.87
C SER A 33 -10.53 14.43 7.61
N TRP A 34 -9.60 15.06 6.90
CA TRP A 34 -8.44 15.70 7.49
C TRP A 34 -8.78 16.92 8.35
N VAL A 35 -9.91 17.61 8.10
CA VAL A 35 -10.30 18.84 8.82
C VAL A 35 -10.53 18.56 10.30
N TRP A 36 -11.13 17.40 10.63
CA TRP A 36 -11.39 16.97 12.00
C TRP A 36 -10.13 16.85 12.86
N VAL A 37 -8.98 16.66 12.23
CA VAL A 37 -7.70 16.51 12.92
C VAL A 37 -6.87 17.77 12.78
N LEU A 38 -6.76 18.33 11.57
CA LEU A 38 -5.89 19.48 11.34
C LEU A 38 -6.37 20.72 12.09
N VAL A 39 -7.65 21.06 12.04
CA VAL A 39 -8.14 22.29 12.68
C VAL A 39 -7.88 22.26 14.19
N PRO A 40 -8.24 21.20 14.95
CA PRO A 40 -7.86 21.11 16.35
C PRO A 40 -6.35 21.17 16.59
N LEU A 41 -5.53 20.49 15.77
CA LEU A 41 -4.07 20.53 15.90
C LEU A 41 -3.48 21.92 15.72
N LEU A 42 -4.05 22.74 14.81
CA LEU A 42 -3.61 24.11 14.58
C LEU A 42 -3.90 25.03 15.77
N LEU A 43 -4.89 24.69 16.60
CA LEU A 43 -5.22 25.42 17.83
C LEU A 43 -4.34 25.01 19.02
N LEU A 44 -3.63 23.89 18.91
CA LEU A 44 -2.71 23.40 19.93
C LEU A 44 -1.30 23.95 19.70
N GLY A 45 -0.49 24.01 20.76
CA GLY A 45 0.87 24.52 20.69
C GLY A 45 1.80 23.73 19.75
N PRO A 46 3.00 24.26 19.48
CA PRO A 46 3.95 23.64 18.55
C PRO A 46 4.65 22.42 19.15
N ALA A 47 4.70 22.29 20.48
CA ALA A 47 5.40 21.18 21.11
C ALA A 47 4.59 19.89 20.97
N ARG A 48 5.28 18.77 20.71
CA ARG A 48 4.63 17.45 20.59
C ARG A 48 3.81 17.05 21.81
N ALA A 49 4.16 17.55 22.99
CA ALA A 49 3.40 17.33 24.22
C ALA A 49 1.98 17.93 24.15
N ASP A 50 1.83 19.08 23.47
CA ASP A 50 0.57 19.84 23.40
C ASP A 50 -0.53 19.09 22.64
N TYR A 51 -0.14 18.24 21.70
CA TYR A 51 -1.04 17.44 20.87
C TYR A 51 -0.82 15.94 20.99
N LEU A 52 -0.20 15.50 22.09
CA LEU A 52 0.13 14.09 22.31
C LEU A 52 -1.12 13.20 22.19
N TRP A 53 -2.23 13.55 22.83
CA TRP A 53 -3.45 12.73 22.80
C TRP A 53 -4.08 12.63 21.41
N VAL A 54 -4.06 13.71 20.64
CA VAL A 54 -4.51 13.69 19.23
C VAL A 54 -3.58 12.80 18.41
N TYR A 55 -2.27 12.88 18.64
CA TYR A 55 -1.29 11.99 18.03
C TYR A 55 -1.54 10.52 18.35
N LEU A 56 -1.85 10.18 19.60
CA LEU A 56 -2.20 8.81 20.00
C LEU A 56 -3.46 8.32 19.26
N ALA A 57 -4.51 9.14 19.22
CA ALA A 57 -5.76 8.78 18.56
C ALA A 57 -5.58 8.57 17.05
N VAL A 58 -4.84 9.46 16.37
CA VAL A 58 -4.55 9.36 14.93
C VAL A 58 -3.77 8.09 14.61
N ILE A 59 -2.74 7.77 15.39
CA ILE A 59 -1.97 6.53 15.21
C ILE A 59 -2.83 5.31 15.45
N ALA A 60 -3.61 5.28 16.53
CA ALA A 60 -4.49 4.15 16.82
C ALA A 60 -5.47 3.87 15.66
N ILE A 61 -6.03 4.92 15.07
CA ILE A 61 -6.94 4.80 13.91
C ILE A 61 -6.19 4.38 12.64
N THR A 62 -4.98 4.89 12.43
CA THR A 62 -4.16 4.56 11.26
C THR A 62 -3.72 3.09 11.29
N ASP A 63 -3.29 2.61 12.46
CA ASP A 63 -2.92 1.22 12.67
C ASP A 63 -4.15 0.30 12.65
N LEU A 64 -5.31 0.72 13.18
CA LEU A 64 -6.56 -0.02 13.01
C LEU A 64 -6.89 -0.20 11.52
N HIS A 65 -6.84 0.88 10.73
CA HIS A 65 -7.10 0.85 9.28
C HIS A 65 -6.27 -0.20 8.57
N ARG A 66 -4.97 -0.24 8.88
CA ARG A 66 -3.96 -1.18 8.39
C ARG A 66 -4.31 -2.66 8.61
N HIS A 67 -5.18 -2.94 9.58
CA HIS A 67 -5.63 -4.29 9.95
C HIS A 67 -7.13 -4.50 9.71
N PHE A 68 -7.85 -3.46 9.29
CA PHE A 68 -9.30 -3.47 9.14
C PHE A 68 -9.78 -4.43 8.03
N GLY A 69 -8.92 -4.68 7.04
CA GLY A 69 -9.16 -5.64 5.97
C GLY A 69 -8.93 -7.11 6.38
N LEU A 70 -8.23 -7.39 7.48
CA LEU A 70 -7.88 -8.77 7.87
C LEU A 70 -9.12 -9.65 8.12
N PRO A 71 -10.16 -9.20 8.85
CA PRO A 71 -11.36 -10.01 9.03
C PRO A 71 -12.01 -10.39 7.70
N TYR A 72 -12.04 -9.48 6.73
CA TYR A 72 -12.57 -9.80 5.40
C TYR A 72 -11.73 -10.86 4.69
N VAL A 73 -10.42 -10.75 4.75
CA VAL A 73 -9.52 -11.69 4.07
C VAL A 73 -9.55 -13.07 4.71
N TYR A 74 -9.54 -13.16 6.05
CA TYR A 74 -9.34 -14.43 6.76
C TYR A 74 -10.61 -15.06 7.33
N LEU A 75 -11.69 -14.29 7.53
CA LEU A 75 -12.99 -14.78 8.02
C LEU A 75 -14.05 -14.91 6.91
N ASP A 76 -13.71 -14.59 5.66
CA ASP A 76 -14.46 -14.99 4.45
C ASP A 76 -13.60 -15.96 3.62
N SER A 77 -13.92 -17.26 3.69
CA SER A 77 -13.16 -18.31 3.01
C SER A 77 -13.13 -18.13 1.49
N GLN A 78 -14.20 -17.61 0.89
CA GLN A 78 -14.26 -17.35 -0.56
C GLN A 78 -13.18 -16.34 -0.99
N VAL A 79 -12.92 -15.32 -0.16
CA VAL A 79 -11.91 -14.30 -0.43
C VAL A 79 -10.52 -14.90 -0.31
N ARG A 80 -10.29 -15.62 0.79
CA ARG A 80 -9.02 -16.28 1.10
C ARG A 80 -8.59 -17.27 0.02
N GLU A 81 -9.52 -18.11 -0.41
CA GLU A 81 -9.28 -19.16 -1.41
C GLU A 81 -9.10 -18.60 -2.81
N ARG A 82 -9.66 -17.42 -3.09
CA ARG A 82 -9.50 -16.77 -4.39
C ARG A 82 -8.09 -16.23 -4.61
N TYR A 83 -7.36 -15.85 -3.56
CA TYR A 83 -6.05 -15.20 -3.68
C TYR A 83 -5.02 -15.80 -2.70
N PRO A 84 -4.72 -17.11 -2.80
CA PRO A 84 -3.89 -17.78 -1.82
C PRO A 84 -2.46 -17.25 -1.77
N ALA A 85 -1.89 -16.83 -2.91
CA ALA A 85 -0.52 -16.34 -2.90
C ALA A 85 -0.42 -14.95 -2.22
N ARG A 86 -1.38 -14.05 -2.45
CA ARG A 86 -1.43 -12.73 -1.81
C ARG A 86 -1.75 -12.82 -0.32
N PHE A 87 -2.57 -13.79 0.09
CA PHE A 87 -3.06 -13.89 1.46
C PHE A 87 -2.37 -14.96 2.32
N TRP A 88 -1.46 -15.75 1.76
CA TRP A 88 -0.63 -16.68 2.53
C TRP A 88 0.85 -16.52 2.24
N LEU A 89 1.25 -16.66 0.97
CA LEU A 89 2.67 -16.66 0.59
C LEU A 89 3.33 -15.31 0.88
N LEU A 90 2.72 -14.20 0.45
CA LEU A 90 3.27 -12.88 0.67
C LEU A 90 3.37 -12.50 2.16
N PRO A 91 2.32 -12.70 3.00
CA PRO A 91 2.46 -12.54 4.45
C PRO A 91 3.53 -13.38 5.08
N ALA A 92 3.64 -14.65 4.71
CA ALA A 92 4.69 -15.52 5.23
C ALA A 92 6.09 -15.00 4.86
N LEU A 93 6.29 -14.58 3.61
CA LEU A 93 7.56 -14.03 3.15
C LEU A 93 7.94 -12.76 3.91
N PHE A 94 7.00 -11.83 4.09
CA PHE A 94 7.24 -10.61 4.84
C PHE A 94 7.41 -10.85 6.34
N PHE A 95 6.75 -11.86 6.90
CA PHE A 95 6.98 -12.26 8.28
C PHE A 95 8.39 -12.83 8.48
N VAL A 96 8.88 -13.64 7.54
CA VAL A 96 10.28 -14.14 7.55
C VAL A 96 11.26 -12.98 7.40
N ALA A 97 11.02 -12.05 6.46
CA ALA A 97 11.85 -10.87 6.29
C ALA A 97 11.89 -10.03 7.58
N PHE A 98 10.72 -9.73 8.16
CA PHE A 98 10.58 -9.08 9.46
C PHE A 98 11.38 -9.77 10.58
N ALA A 99 11.26 -11.09 10.70
CA ALA A 99 11.96 -11.87 11.72
C ALA A 99 13.49 -11.80 11.56
N ALA A 100 13.97 -11.74 10.32
CA ALA A 100 15.40 -11.72 10.00
C ALA A 100 16.02 -10.31 10.10
N SER A 101 15.28 -9.23 9.84
CA SER A 101 15.83 -7.88 9.68
C SER A 101 16.72 -7.40 10.83
N PRO A 102 16.36 -7.57 12.13
CA PRO A 102 17.22 -7.10 13.22
C PRO A 102 18.59 -7.82 13.25
N THR A 103 18.66 -9.06 12.80
CA THR A 103 19.93 -9.78 12.69
C THR A 103 20.71 -9.33 11.46
N LEU A 104 20.03 -9.19 10.32
CA LEU A 104 20.67 -8.78 9.06
C LEU A 104 21.26 -7.36 9.13
N VAL A 105 20.60 -6.43 9.82
CA VAL A 105 21.10 -5.04 9.95
C VAL A 105 22.37 -4.92 10.79
N ARG A 106 22.59 -5.84 11.74
CA ARG A 106 23.81 -5.88 12.57
C ARG A 106 24.91 -6.76 11.96
N SER A 107 24.62 -7.43 10.85
CA SER A 107 25.58 -8.34 10.23
C SER A 107 26.55 -7.55 9.35
N ASP A 108 27.82 -7.92 9.38
CA ASP A 108 28.83 -7.43 8.43
C ASP A 108 28.69 -8.08 7.04
N LEU A 109 27.54 -8.71 6.77
CA LEU A 109 27.27 -9.36 5.50
C LEU A 109 27.10 -8.30 4.41
N THR A 110 27.83 -8.51 3.34
CA THR A 110 27.72 -7.75 2.11
C THR A 110 27.15 -8.63 0.99
N LEU A 111 26.52 -7.99 0.02
CA LEU A 111 26.03 -8.62 -1.20
C LEU A 111 26.89 -8.17 -2.37
N GLY A 112 27.50 -9.15 -3.04
CA GLY A 112 28.04 -8.95 -4.37
C GLY A 112 26.95 -8.84 -5.44
N ALA A 113 27.37 -8.70 -6.70
CA ALA A 113 26.46 -8.59 -7.84
C ALA A 113 25.48 -9.78 -7.93
N GLY A 114 25.93 -11.00 -7.63
CA GLY A 114 25.08 -12.20 -7.65
C GLY A 114 23.95 -12.12 -6.63
N GLY A 115 24.26 -11.70 -5.39
CA GLY A 115 23.26 -11.49 -4.34
C GLY A 115 22.22 -10.43 -4.70
N LEU A 116 22.65 -9.29 -5.25
CA LEU A 116 21.73 -8.23 -5.71
C LEU A 116 20.83 -8.72 -6.86
N CYS A 117 21.39 -9.45 -7.82
CA CYS A 117 20.62 -10.07 -8.90
C CYS A 117 19.59 -11.06 -8.36
N ALA A 118 19.96 -11.90 -7.40
CA ALA A 118 19.06 -12.86 -6.75
C ALA A 118 17.86 -12.18 -6.09
N ILE A 119 18.08 -11.09 -5.35
CA ILE A 119 17.00 -10.30 -4.75
C ILE A 119 16.09 -9.72 -5.83
N GLY A 120 16.67 -9.08 -6.85
CA GLY A 120 15.91 -8.49 -7.95
C GLY A 120 15.04 -9.51 -8.69
N ALA A 121 15.60 -10.67 -9.03
CA ALA A 121 14.86 -11.76 -9.67
C ALA A 121 13.79 -12.35 -8.74
N GLY A 122 14.06 -12.48 -7.44
CA GLY A 122 13.09 -12.90 -6.45
C GLY A 122 11.89 -11.97 -6.36
N VAL A 123 12.11 -10.64 -6.37
CA VAL A 123 11.05 -9.64 -6.42
C VAL A 123 10.21 -9.77 -7.69
N VAL A 124 10.86 -9.94 -8.85
CA VAL A 124 10.15 -10.10 -10.13
C VAL A 124 9.31 -11.38 -10.17
N LEU A 125 9.86 -12.50 -9.69
CA LEU A 125 9.12 -13.76 -9.51
C LEU A 125 7.92 -13.58 -8.58
N LEU A 126 8.10 -12.90 -7.44
CA LEU A 126 7.01 -12.62 -6.52
C LEU A 126 5.91 -11.78 -7.17
N VAL A 127 6.26 -10.70 -7.87
CA VAL A 127 5.30 -9.86 -8.60
C VAL A 127 4.56 -10.67 -9.67
N GLN A 128 5.26 -11.57 -10.37
CA GLN A 128 4.65 -12.48 -11.36
C GLN A 128 3.59 -13.38 -10.71
N ILE A 129 3.92 -14.01 -9.58
CA ILE A 129 3.02 -14.85 -8.79
C ILE A 129 1.82 -14.00 -8.34
N MET A 130 2.06 -12.83 -7.74
CA MET A 130 1.00 -11.94 -7.22
C MET A 130 0.06 -11.45 -8.31
N ARG A 131 0.56 -11.11 -9.50
CA ARG A 131 -0.28 -10.67 -10.63
C ARG A 131 -1.18 -11.79 -11.16
N ARG A 132 -0.75 -13.04 -11.02
CA ARG A 132 -1.49 -14.24 -11.45
C ARG A 132 -2.38 -14.82 -10.38
N ASP A 133 -2.28 -14.29 -9.17
CA ASP A 133 -3.10 -14.74 -8.08
C ASP A 133 -4.57 -14.31 -8.28
N GLY A 134 -5.43 -15.32 -8.23
CA GLY A 134 -6.87 -15.26 -8.44
C GLY A 134 -7.35 -15.30 -9.88
N GLY A 135 -8.28 -16.22 -10.12
CA GLY A 135 -8.79 -16.59 -11.44
C GLY A 135 -8.53 -18.07 -11.74
N PRO A 136 -9.12 -18.61 -12.82
CA PRO A 136 -8.92 -20.01 -13.21
C PRO A 136 -7.46 -20.35 -13.57
N ASP A 137 -6.67 -19.34 -13.95
CA ASP A 137 -5.25 -19.48 -14.30
C ASP A 137 -4.28 -19.34 -13.12
N ALA A 138 -4.80 -19.09 -11.91
CA ALA A 138 -3.94 -18.97 -10.73
C ALA A 138 -3.23 -20.30 -10.49
N THR A 139 -1.90 -20.27 -10.40
CA THR A 139 -1.14 -21.48 -10.05
C THR A 139 -1.49 -21.85 -8.60
N PRO A 140 -2.13 -23.01 -8.36
CA PRO A 140 -2.52 -23.38 -7.01
C PRO A 140 -1.30 -23.46 -6.09
N LEU A 141 -1.44 -23.03 -4.83
CA LEU A 141 -0.33 -22.97 -3.87
C LEU A 141 0.37 -24.34 -3.70
N ARG A 142 -0.40 -25.44 -3.79
CA ARG A 142 0.11 -26.83 -3.79
C ARG A 142 1.09 -27.17 -4.92
N HIS A 143 1.08 -26.41 -6.03
CA HIS A 143 2.04 -26.58 -7.12
C HIS A 143 3.15 -25.53 -7.05
N LEU A 144 2.83 -24.34 -6.54
CA LEU A 144 3.79 -23.26 -6.40
C LEU A 144 4.84 -23.55 -5.32
N LEU A 145 4.43 -24.00 -4.13
CA LEU A 145 5.36 -24.26 -3.03
C LEU A 145 6.40 -25.34 -3.37
N PRO A 146 6.04 -26.51 -3.96
CA PRO A 146 7.04 -27.49 -4.38
C PRO A 146 7.98 -26.98 -5.47
N LEU A 147 7.47 -26.19 -6.43
CA LEU A 147 8.31 -25.58 -7.46
C LEU A 147 9.38 -24.66 -6.84
N LEU A 148 8.94 -23.74 -5.99
CA LEU A 148 9.85 -22.80 -5.32
C LEU A 148 10.82 -23.54 -4.39
N GLY A 149 10.32 -24.51 -3.62
CA GLY A 149 11.13 -25.34 -2.75
C GLY A 149 12.19 -26.14 -3.52
N ALA A 150 11.83 -26.73 -4.65
CA ALA A 150 12.79 -27.45 -5.51
C ALA A 150 13.82 -26.49 -6.13
N ALA A 151 13.38 -25.37 -6.71
CA ALA A 151 14.27 -24.41 -7.35
C ALA A 151 15.28 -23.82 -6.36
N TYR A 152 14.81 -23.32 -5.22
CA TYR A 152 15.69 -22.74 -4.20
C TYR A 152 16.45 -23.79 -3.39
N GLY A 153 15.91 -25.02 -3.24
CA GLY A 153 16.63 -26.14 -2.64
C GLY A 153 17.84 -26.57 -3.48
N VAL A 154 17.69 -26.65 -4.80
CA VAL A 154 18.80 -26.91 -5.73
C VAL A 154 19.83 -25.77 -5.67
N ALA A 155 19.39 -24.51 -5.68
CA ALA A 155 20.31 -23.37 -5.54
C ALA A 155 21.11 -23.40 -4.22
N GLY A 156 20.46 -23.73 -3.11
CA GLY A 156 21.11 -23.92 -1.82
C GLY A 156 22.14 -25.04 -1.87
N GLY A 157 21.78 -26.21 -2.42
CA GLY A 157 22.69 -27.34 -2.59
C GLY A 157 23.92 -27.00 -3.44
N LEU A 158 23.72 -26.28 -4.55
CA LEU A 158 24.82 -25.83 -5.43
C LEU A 158 25.70 -24.78 -4.76
N THR A 159 25.14 -23.90 -3.93
CA THR A 159 25.91 -22.91 -3.16
C THR A 159 26.90 -23.58 -2.20
N PHE A 160 26.53 -24.72 -1.61
CA PHE A 160 27.44 -25.49 -0.74
C PHE A 160 28.34 -26.46 -1.51
N GLY A 161 27.85 -27.02 -2.62
CA GLY A 161 28.54 -28.08 -3.37
C GLY A 161 29.50 -27.59 -4.46
N VAL A 162 29.33 -26.37 -4.97
CA VAL A 162 30.14 -25.83 -6.06
C VAL A 162 30.94 -24.63 -5.57
N GLN A 163 32.22 -24.84 -5.32
CA GLN A 163 33.14 -23.77 -4.92
C GLN A 163 33.52 -22.88 -6.10
N GLY A 164 33.85 -21.61 -5.82
CA GLY A 164 34.34 -20.65 -6.81
C GLY A 164 33.26 -19.86 -7.57
N ILE A 165 31.97 -20.11 -7.30
CA ILE A 165 30.85 -19.32 -7.83
C ILE A 165 30.12 -18.68 -6.64
N ASP A 166 29.88 -17.38 -6.69
CA ASP A 166 29.03 -16.69 -5.72
C ASP A 166 27.64 -17.34 -5.70
N GLY A 167 27.23 -17.82 -4.53
CA GLY A 167 25.94 -18.47 -4.30
C GLY A 167 24.76 -17.66 -4.83
N GLY A 168 24.86 -16.33 -4.81
CA GLY A 168 23.84 -15.43 -5.38
C GLY A 168 23.46 -15.77 -6.83
N TRP A 169 24.41 -16.22 -7.66
CA TRP A 169 24.11 -16.61 -9.05
C TRP A 169 23.21 -17.84 -9.15
N TRP A 170 23.34 -18.79 -8.22
CA TRP A 170 22.45 -19.96 -8.17
C TRP A 170 21.03 -19.57 -7.78
N PHE A 171 20.88 -18.69 -6.79
CA PHE A 171 19.56 -18.17 -6.39
C PHE A 171 18.92 -17.32 -7.48
N TYR A 172 19.70 -16.53 -8.21
CA TYR A 172 19.27 -15.80 -9.39
C TYR A 172 18.74 -16.73 -10.49
N ALA A 173 19.53 -17.76 -10.85
CA ALA A 173 19.14 -18.75 -11.85
C ALA A 173 17.87 -19.53 -11.44
N ALA A 174 17.75 -19.88 -10.15
CA ALA A 174 16.55 -20.53 -9.63
C ALA A 174 15.30 -19.65 -9.75
N ALA A 175 15.41 -18.35 -9.39
CA ALA A 175 14.30 -17.42 -9.52
C ALA A 175 13.86 -17.22 -10.97
N LEU A 176 14.81 -17.09 -11.90
CA LEU A 176 14.54 -17.02 -13.33
C LEU A 176 13.91 -18.31 -13.87
N GLY A 177 14.46 -19.47 -13.52
CA GLY A 177 13.94 -20.77 -13.95
C GLY A 177 12.50 -20.99 -13.48
N ALA A 178 12.21 -20.69 -12.22
CA ALA A 178 10.85 -20.72 -11.69
C ALA A 178 9.92 -19.75 -12.44
N SER A 179 10.40 -18.52 -12.70
CA SER A 179 9.64 -17.52 -13.43
C SER A 179 9.28 -17.96 -14.85
N THR A 180 10.25 -18.47 -15.59
CA THR A 180 10.07 -19.01 -16.95
C THR A 180 9.14 -20.22 -16.95
N TRP A 181 9.24 -21.11 -15.95
CA TRP A 181 8.36 -22.27 -15.86
C TRP A 181 6.89 -21.88 -15.67
N ILE A 182 6.60 -20.89 -14.80
CA ILE A 182 5.23 -20.40 -14.59
C ILE A 182 4.67 -19.78 -15.88
N ASP A 183 5.50 -19.05 -16.64
CA ASP A 183 5.13 -18.53 -17.96
C ASP A 183 4.81 -19.62 -18.97
N TRP A 184 5.71 -20.59 -19.10
CA TRP A 184 5.56 -21.69 -20.03
C TRP A 184 4.31 -22.51 -19.74
N ARG A 185 4.08 -22.85 -18.46
CA ARG A 185 2.88 -23.60 -18.03
C ARG A 185 1.61 -22.86 -18.40
N ARG A 186 1.56 -21.53 -18.19
CA ARG A 186 0.42 -20.72 -18.59
C ARG A 186 0.18 -20.75 -20.10
N LEU A 187 1.22 -20.55 -20.91
CA LEU A 187 1.11 -20.60 -22.37
C LEU A 187 0.62 -21.96 -22.85
N SER A 188 1.00 -23.05 -22.16
CA SER A 188 0.51 -24.39 -22.47
C SER A 188 -0.99 -24.55 -22.17
N LEU A 189 -1.47 -24.03 -21.03
CA LEU A 189 -2.88 -24.10 -20.63
C LEU A 189 -3.77 -23.19 -21.49
N ALA A 190 -3.29 -22.00 -21.85
CA ALA A 190 -4.04 -21.04 -22.67
C ALA A 190 -4.39 -21.60 -24.05
N LYS A 191 -3.57 -22.50 -24.61
CA LYS A 191 -3.86 -23.19 -25.89
C LYS A 191 -5.07 -24.14 -25.80
N THR A 192 -5.47 -24.52 -24.59
CA THR A 192 -6.53 -25.53 -24.34
C THR A 192 -7.84 -24.95 -23.83
N ALA A 193 -7.90 -23.65 -23.51
CA ALA A 193 -9.10 -23.02 -22.94
C ALA A 193 -10.10 -22.61 -24.03
N PRO A 194 -11.39 -23.02 -23.95
CA PRO A 194 -12.41 -22.63 -24.93
C PRO A 194 -12.74 -21.14 -24.81
N ALA A 195 -12.60 -20.41 -25.93
CA ALA A 195 -12.66 -18.95 -26.01
C ALA A 195 -14.04 -18.33 -25.70
N GLU A 196 -15.11 -19.12 -25.60
CA GLU A 196 -16.49 -18.61 -25.64
C GLU A 196 -17.16 -18.42 -24.27
N THR A 197 -16.57 -18.87 -23.17
CA THR A 197 -17.20 -18.71 -21.85
C THR A 197 -17.06 -17.28 -21.31
N GLU A 198 -18.03 -16.80 -20.51
CA GLU A 198 -17.92 -15.54 -19.75
C GLU A 198 -16.67 -15.52 -18.86
N ALA A 199 -16.30 -16.68 -18.31
CA ALA A 199 -15.02 -16.88 -17.64
C ALA A 199 -13.83 -16.60 -18.58
N GLY A 200 -13.91 -17.04 -19.84
CA GLY A 200 -12.97 -16.74 -20.92
C GLY A 200 -12.88 -15.25 -21.28
N LYS A 201 -13.97 -14.48 -21.16
CA LYS A 201 -13.98 -13.01 -21.38
C LYS A 201 -13.37 -12.23 -20.20
N GLU A 202 -13.71 -12.58 -18.96
CA GLU A 202 -13.01 -12.04 -17.78
C GLU A 202 -11.51 -12.41 -17.81
N GLN A 203 -11.20 -13.61 -18.29
CA GLN A 203 -9.85 -14.11 -18.52
C GLN A 203 -9.13 -13.31 -19.61
N ALA A 204 -9.76 -12.98 -20.75
CA ALA A 204 -9.14 -12.15 -21.79
C ALA A 204 -8.74 -10.74 -21.27
N ILE A 205 -9.49 -10.17 -20.33
CA ILE A 205 -9.17 -8.88 -19.68
C ILE A 205 -8.03 -9.03 -18.66
N ALA A 206 -7.96 -10.16 -17.94
CA ALA A 206 -6.84 -10.47 -17.05
C ALA A 206 -5.55 -10.84 -17.82
N VAL A 207 -5.71 -11.43 -19.02
CA VAL A 207 -4.64 -11.95 -19.88
C VAL A 207 -4.09 -10.89 -20.84
N SER A 208 -4.86 -9.85 -21.22
CA SER A 208 -4.42 -8.78 -22.13
C SER A 208 -3.28 -7.90 -21.62
N GLY A 209 -2.84 -8.06 -20.37
CA GLY A 209 -1.52 -7.60 -19.90
C GLY A 209 -0.32 -8.41 -20.46
N GLY A 210 -0.57 -9.36 -21.37
CA GLY A 210 0.24 -10.56 -21.61
C GLY A 210 1.30 -10.53 -22.72
N ARG A 211 1.84 -9.37 -23.11
CA ARG A 211 3.16 -9.30 -23.80
C ARG A 211 4.26 -8.68 -22.94
N GLY A 212 3.92 -8.01 -21.83
CA GLY A 212 4.86 -7.22 -21.05
C GLY A 212 5.80 -7.99 -20.13
N PHE A 213 5.60 -9.28 -19.89
CA PHE A 213 6.39 -10.01 -18.87
C PHE A 213 7.60 -10.79 -19.43
N VAL A 214 7.55 -11.20 -20.70
CA VAL A 214 8.78 -11.57 -21.43
C VAL A 214 9.78 -10.42 -21.34
N ALA A 215 9.30 -9.17 -21.45
CA ALA A 215 10.12 -7.98 -21.22
C ALA A 215 10.63 -7.84 -19.78
N SER A 216 9.88 -8.22 -18.75
CA SER A 216 10.37 -8.18 -17.35
C SER A 216 11.46 -9.21 -17.08
N GLY A 217 11.31 -10.44 -17.60
CA GLY A 217 12.37 -11.46 -17.56
C GLY A 217 13.60 -11.03 -18.36
N ILE A 218 13.40 -10.39 -19.52
CA ILE A 218 14.47 -9.80 -20.34
C ILE A 218 15.14 -8.63 -19.61
N ILE A 219 14.41 -7.75 -18.93
CA ILE A 219 14.98 -6.63 -18.18
C ILE A 219 15.82 -7.15 -17.02
N VAL A 220 15.35 -8.17 -16.29
CA VAL A 220 16.13 -8.80 -15.22
C VAL A 220 17.37 -9.48 -15.79
N ALA A 221 17.24 -10.20 -16.90
CA ALA A 221 18.36 -10.81 -17.61
C ALA A 221 19.39 -9.78 -18.09
N ILE A 222 18.94 -8.66 -18.66
CA ILE A 222 19.78 -7.53 -19.10
C ILE A 222 20.44 -6.87 -17.89
N LEU A 223 19.71 -6.65 -16.78
CA LEU A 223 20.31 -6.14 -15.55
C LEU A 223 21.41 -7.08 -15.06
N GLY A 224 21.15 -8.39 -15.02
CA GLY A 224 22.17 -9.38 -14.66
C GLY A 224 23.40 -9.30 -15.57
N VAL A 225 23.21 -9.17 -16.89
CA VAL A 225 24.31 -9.02 -17.87
C VAL A 225 25.06 -7.69 -17.68
N VAL A 226 24.37 -6.58 -17.44
CA VAL A 226 24.97 -5.26 -17.22
C VAL A 226 25.75 -5.23 -15.91
N LEU A 227 25.24 -5.85 -14.86
CA LEU A 227 25.93 -5.96 -13.56
C LEU A 227 27.13 -6.92 -13.63
N LEU A 228 27.03 -8.00 -14.40
CA LEU A 228 28.16 -8.90 -14.69
C LEU A 228 29.26 -8.21 -15.50
N ALA A 229 28.88 -7.38 -16.48
CA ALA A 229 29.82 -6.64 -17.31
C ALA A 229 30.43 -5.43 -16.58
N GLY A 230 29.65 -4.79 -15.70
CA GLY A 230 30.06 -3.70 -14.82
C GLY A 230 30.63 -4.23 -13.51
N SER A 231 31.79 -4.88 -13.56
CA SER A 231 32.53 -5.43 -12.40
C SER A 231 32.96 -4.40 -11.33
N THR A 232 32.51 -3.15 -11.44
CA THR A 232 32.87 -2.03 -10.56
C THR A 232 31.84 -1.72 -9.48
N LEU A 233 30.71 -2.44 -9.42
CA LEU A 233 29.81 -2.28 -8.27
C LEU A 233 30.45 -2.91 -7.05
N SER A 234 30.81 -2.06 -6.10
CA SER A 234 31.27 -2.45 -4.77
C SER A 234 30.25 -3.36 -4.08
N GLU A 235 30.76 -4.19 -3.19
CA GLU A 235 29.94 -4.91 -2.22
C GLU A 235 28.96 -3.95 -1.52
N VAL A 236 27.67 -4.32 -1.48
CA VAL A 236 26.62 -3.53 -0.83
C VAL A 236 26.27 -4.17 0.50
N SER A 237 26.36 -3.42 1.61
CA SER A 237 25.98 -3.94 2.92
C SER A 237 24.49 -4.30 2.98
N LEU A 238 24.13 -5.33 3.76
CA LEU A 238 22.72 -5.66 3.98
C LEU A 238 21.94 -4.52 4.65
N ASP A 239 22.59 -3.73 5.50
CA ASP A 239 22.01 -2.52 6.06
C ASP A 239 21.55 -1.55 4.97
N ALA A 240 22.40 -1.27 3.96
CA ALA A 240 22.03 -0.41 2.85
C ALA A 240 20.84 -0.96 2.04
N VAL A 241 20.74 -2.29 1.87
CA VAL A 241 19.58 -2.92 1.22
C VAL A 241 18.32 -2.75 2.07
N LEU A 242 18.38 -2.96 3.38
CA LEU A 242 17.23 -2.75 4.27
C LEU A 242 16.80 -1.28 4.32
N ALA A 243 17.75 -0.34 4.32
CA ALA A 243 17.48 1.09 4.20
C ALA A 243 16.79 1.44 2.87
N ALA A 244 17.20 0.82 1.76
CA ALA A 244 16.53 0.97 0.47
C ALA A 244 15.10 0.41 0.50
N VAL A 245 14.87 -0.73 1.16
CA VAL A 245 13.52 -1.29 1.36
C VAL A 245 12.66 -0.35 2.22
N GLY A 246 13.21 0.20 3.30
CA GLY A 246 12.52 1.20 4.14
C GLY A 246 12.15 2.46 3.35
N SER A 247 13.07 2.96 2.52
CA SER A 247 12.85 4.12 1.64
C SER A 247 11.76 3.84 0.61
N PHE A 248 11.81 2.66 -0.03
CA PHE A 248 10.76 2.21 -0.93
C PHE A 248 9.41 2.12 -0.20
N ALA A 249 9.35 1.55 1.00
CA ALA A 249 8.12 1.43 1.79
C ALA A 249 7.53 2.80 2.14
N ALA A 250 8.36 3.80 2.44
CA ALA A 250 7.91 5.17 2.66
C ALA A 250 7.30 5.79 1.39
N LEU A 251 8.00 5.71 0.25
CA LEU A 251 7.49 6.20 -1.05
C LEU A 251 6.22 5.48 -1.49
N TRP A 252 6.19 4.15 -1.27
CA TRP A 252 5.06 3.29 -1.53
C TRP A 252 3.83 3.73 -0.72
N ASN A 253 4.02 4.10 0.55
CA ASN A 253 2.94 4.57 1.41
C ASN A 253 2.34 5.89 0.87
N PHE A 254 3.16 6.87 0.47
CA PHE A 254 2.66 8.10 -0.16
C PHE A 254 1.87 7.81 -1.44
N TRP A 255 2.45 6.99 -2.33
CA TRP A 255 1.78 6.59 -3.55
C TRP A 255 0.45 5.89 -3.24
N HIS A 256 0.42 4.93 -2.31
CA HIS A 256 -0.77 4.19 -1.88
C HIS A 256 -1.91 5.11 -1.44
N VAL A 257 -1.63 6.11 -0.59
CA VAL A 257 -2.66 7.05 -0.13
C VAL A 257 -3.31 7.79 -1.31
N TYR A 258 -2.52 8.37 -2.21
CA TYR A 258 -3.08 9.08 -3.37
C TYR A 258 -3.81 8.17 -4.32
N MET A 259 -3.31 6.96 -4.45
CA MET A 259 -3.92 5.94 -5.25
C MET A 259 -5.31 5.59 -4.64
N GLN A 260 -5.47 5.48 -3.33
CA GLN A 260 -6.81 5.33 -2.72
C GLN A 260 -7.75 6.48 -3.10
N LYS A 261 -7.27 7.73 -3.05
CA LYS A 261 -8.04 8.91 -3.46
C LYS A 261 -8.43 8.85 -4.95
N PHE A 262 -7.54 8.37 -5.80
CA PHE A 262 -7.84 8.06 -7.21
C PHE A 262 -8.96 7.02 -7.32
N GLY A 263 -8.92 5.95 -6.52
CA GLY A 263 -10.00 4.96 -6.45
C GLY A 263 -11.35 5.64 -6.17
N ILE A 264 -11.43 6.43 -5.10
CA ILE A 264 -12.65 7.16 -4.72
C ILE A 264 -13.13 8.08 -5.86
N LEU A 265 -12.24 8.81 -6.52
CA LEU A 265 -12.59 9.62 -7.71
C LEU A 265 -13.18 8.78 -8.85
N ARG A 266 -12.62 7.59 -9.11
CA ARG A 266 -13.14 6.68 -10.13
C ARG A 266 -14.50 6.11 -9.78
N MET A 267 -14.76 5.84 -8.51
CA MET A 267 -16.08 5.45 -8.01
C MET A 267 -17.11 6.55 -8.31
N TYR A 268 -16.82 7.80 -7.95
CA TYR A 268 -17.72 8.92 -8.24
C TYR A 268 -17.88 9.18 -9.74
N ASN A 269 -16.81 9.00 -10.54
CA ASN A 269 -16.95 9.05 -12.00
C ASN A 269 -17.92 7.98 -12.50
N ALA A 270 -17.82 6.75 -12.02
CA ALA A 270 -18.72 5.67 -12.42
C ALA A 270 -20.18 5.99 -12.04
N LYS A 271 -20.41 6.57 -10.86
CA LYS A 271 -21.75 7.02 -10.44
C LYS A 271 -22.27 8.23 -11.24
N ALA A 272 -21.37 9.05 -11.78
CA ALA A 272 -21.70 10.16 -12.67
C ALA A 272 -21.81 9.76 -14.16
N GLY A 273 -21.80 8.45 -14.50
CA GLY A 273 -21.94 7.98 -15.89
C GLY A 273 -20.63 7.66 -16.60
N GLY A 274 -19.48 7.81 -15.95
CA GLY A 274 -18.21 7.22 -16.39
C GLY A 274 -17.41 8.02 -17.43
N ALA A 275 -17.86 9.21 -17.81
CA ALA A 275 -17.30 9.96 -18.94
C ALA A 275 -15.88 10.51 -18.75
N ALA A 276 -15.42 10.78 -17.51
CA ALA A 276 -14.10 11.38 -17.30
C ALA A 276 -12.93 10.37 -17.49
N PRO A 277 -11.82 10.77 -18.14
CA PRO A 277 -10.69 9.89 -18.41
C PRO A 277 -9.89 9.54 -17.15
N ALA A 278 -9.61 8.25 -16.95
CA ALA A 278 -8.95 7.76 -15.75
C ALA A 278 -7.50 8.25 -15.58
N TRP A 279 -6.75 8.44 -16.67
CA TRP A 279 -5.36 8.91 -16.57
C TRP A 279 -5.27 10.31 -15.96
N LEU A 280 -6.29 11.16 -16.15
CA LEU A 280 -6.32 12.52 -15.67
C LEU A 280 -6.68 12.61 -14.19
N ASP A 281 -7.65 11.80 -13.73
CA ASP A 281 -7.90 11.63 -12.28
C ASP A 281 -6.62 11.13 -11.56
N LYS A 282 -5.86 10.23 -12.21
CA LYS A 282 -4.59 9.72 -11.68
C LYS A 282 -3.49 10.79 -11.66
N ALA A 283 -3.37 11.56 -12.74
CA ALA A 283 -2.43 12.66 -12.84
C ALA A 283 -2.72 13.74 -11.78
N LEU A 284 -3.99 14.08 -11.56
CA LEU A 284 -4.43 15.06 -10.58
C LEU A 284 -4.00 14.70 -9.15
N VAL A 285 -4.15 13.43 -8.75
CA VAL A 285 -3.75 13.04 -7.40
C VAL A 285 -2.23 12.91 -7.25
N LEU A 286 -1.52 12.48 -8.30
CA LEU A 286 -0.07 12.24 -8.24
C LEU A 286 0.79 13.49 -8.55
N CYS A 287 0.22 14.55 -9.13
CA CYS A 287 0.98 15.75 -9.50
C CYS A 287 1.57 16.49 -8.30
N TRP A 288 1.04 16.26 -7.09
CA TRP A 288 1.54 16.82 -5.84
C TRP A 288 2.83 16.18 -5.36
N LEU A 289 3.08 14.90 -5.68
CA LEU A 289 4.25 14.18 -5.15
C LEU A 289 5.59 14.85 -5.55
N PRO A 290 5.84 15.20 -6.82
CA PRO A 290 7.07 15.92 -7.19
C PRO A 290 7.23 17.25 -6.45
N LEU A 291 6.14 17.98 -6.23
CA LEU A 291 6.17 19.26 -5.52
C LEU A 291 6.53 19.08 -4.03
N TYR A 292 6.02 18.02 -3.39
CA TYR A 292 6.44 17.67 -2.02
C TYR A 292 7.93 17.39 -1.93
N PHE A 293 8.49 16.60 -2.86
CA PHE A 293 9.92 16.31 -2.84
C PHE A 293 10.77 17.55 -3.14
N ALA A 294 10.32 18.41 -4.06
CA ALA A 294 11.02 19.64 -4.39
C ALA A 294 11.03 20.66 -3.24
N TRP A 295 10.04 20.62 -2.34
CA TRP A 295 9.86 21.64 -1.31
C TRP A 295 10.06 21.13 0.12
N LEU A 296 9.40 20.05 0.54
CA LEU A 296 9.45 19.56 1.94
C LEU A 296 10.85 19.10 2.35
N GLY A 297 11.58 18.44 1.44
CA GLY A 297 12.92 17.93 1.74
C GLY A 297 13.89 19.02 2.18
N PRO A 298 14.13 20.06 1.35
CA PRO A 298 14.96 21.20 1.71
C PRO A 298 14.45 21.98 2.93
N MET A 299 13.14 22.29 2.98
CA MET A 299 12.57 23.17 4.01
C MET A 299 12.54 22.55 5.41
N TYR A 300 12.44 21.21 5.50
CA TYR A 300 12.31 20.49 6.76
C TYR A 300 13.44 19.48 6.99
N ARG A 301 14.63 19.80 6.47
CA ARG A 301 15.85 18.99 6.61
C ARG A 301 16.10 18.56 8.06
N GLU A 302 16.03 19.50 9.00
CA GLU A 302 16.29 19.22 10.42
C GLU A 302 15.29 18.21 10.98
N ILE A 303 14.00 18.36 10.66
CA ILE A 303 12.96 17.40 11.06
C ILE A 303 13.22 16.03 10.41
N ALA A 304 13.61 15.99 9.14
CA ALA A 304 13.93 14.72 8.48
C ALA A 304 15.16 14.05 9.10
N VAL A 305 16.20 14.80 9.46
CA VAL A 305 17.40 14.26 10.11
C VAL A 305 17.07 13.75 11.52
N ASP A 306 16.32 14.52 12.32
CA ASP A 306 15.98 14.19 13.71
C ASP A 306 15.02 13.00 13.84
N TYR A 307 14.16 12.76 12.83
CA TYR A 307 13.23 11.63 12.86
C TYR A 307 13.81 10.34 12.25
N PHE A 308 14.91 10.45 11.51
CA PHE A 308 15.55 9.33 10.83
C PHE A 308 17.05 9.26 11.20
N ASP A 309 17.33 9.14 12.49
CA ASP A 309 18.70 9.01 13.05
C ASP A 309 19.56 7.99 12.26
N ASP A 310 18.97 6.87 11.84
CA ASP A 310 19.64 5.80 11.08
C ASP A 310 19.84 6.12 9.57
N ALA A 311 19.10 7.09 9.00
CA ALA A 311 19.24 7.52 7.60
C ALA A 311 20.28 8.65 7.41
N SER A 312 20.89 9.11 8.50
CA SER A 312 21.79 10.25 8.56
C SER A 312 23.02 10.16 7.64
N ALA A 313 23.41 8.96 7.20
CA ALA A 313 24.56 8.79 6.31
C ALA A 313 24.30 9.18 4.85
N VAL A 314 23.08 8.93 4.33
CA VAL A 314 22.73 9.15 2.91
C VAL A 314 21.89 10.41 2.72
N LEU A 315 21.06 10.72 3.72
CA LEU A 315 20.08 11.79 3.66
C LEU A 315 20.70 13.18 3.42
N PRO A 316 21.86 13.57 4.00
CA PRO A 316 22.42 14.91 3.79
C PRO A 316 22.81 15.19 2.33
N GLY A 317 23.47 14.23 1.67
CA GLY A 317 23.89 14.39 0.26
C GLY A 317 22.70 14.49 -0.69
N PHE A 318 21.67 13.67 -0.44
CA PHE A 318 20.42 13.72 -1.20
C PHE A 318 19.68 15.04 -0.97
N ILE A 319 19.56 15.50 0.28
CA ILE A 319 18.92 16.78 0.59
C ILE A 319 19.68 17.95 -0.05
N SER A 320 21.02 17.95 -0.02
CA SER A 320 21.79 19.00 -0.69
C SER A 320 21.64 19.01 -2.20
N LEU A 321 21.45 17.84 -2.84
CA LEU A 321 21.08 17.78 -4.25
C LEU A 321 19.69 18.41 -4.50
N LEU A 322 18.71 18.10 -3.64
CA LEU A 322 17.37 18.69 -3.73
C LEU A 322 17.40 20.21 -3.52
N GLU A 323 18.16 20.71 -2.54
CA GLU A 323 18.38 22.14 -2.27
C GLU A 323 18.93 22.84 -3.51
N GLN A 324 19.96 22.27 -4.16
CA GLN A 324 20.55 22.84 -5.39
C GLN A 324 19.60 22.82 -6.58
N ALA A 325 18.78 21.76 -6.71
CA ALA A 325 17.81 21.63 -7.78
C ALA A 325 16.53 22.45 -7.55
N MET A 326 16.32 22.97 -6.34
CA MET A 326 15.10 23.64 -5.90
C MET A 326 14.67 24.82 -6.80
N PRO A 327 15.57 25.73 -7.24
CA PRO A 327 15.19 26.88 -8.09
C PRO A 327 14.57 26.48 -9.43
N VAL A 328 14.88 25.28 -9.93
CA VAL A 328 14.35 24.75 -11.20
C VAL A 328 13.16 23.82 -10.94
N THR A 329 13.27 22.94 -9.96
CA THR A 329 12.25 21.91 -9.70
C THR A 329 10.95 22.50 -9.13
N ILE A 330 11.01 23.54 -8.28
CA ILE A 330 9.79 24.20 -7.77
C ILE A 330 8.93 24.78 -8.90
N PRO A 331 9.40 25.71 -9.76
CA PRO A 331 8.53 26.29 -10.79
C PRO A 331 8.01 25.24 -11.78
N VAL A 332 8.81 24.23 -12.12
CA VAL A 332 8.38 23.11 -12.98
C VAL A 332 7.26 22.30 -12.34
N THR A 333 7.40 21.94 -11.06
CA THR A 333 6.39 21.12 -10.36
C THR A 333 5.13 21.92 -10.01
N VAL A 334 5.25 23.21 -9.71
CA VAL A 334 4.09 24.13 -9.61
C VAL A 334 3.36 24.24 -10.94
N GLY A 335 4.09 24.45 -12.04
CA GLY A 335 3.51 24.48 -13.40
C GLY A 335 2.78 23.18 -13.74
N LEU A 336 3.38 22.02 -13.41
CA LEU A 336 2.76 20.70 -13.57
C LEU A 336 1.43 20.59 -12.81
N VAL A 337 1.39 21.00 -11.54
CA VAL A 337 0.19 20.99 -10.71
C VAL A 337 -0.89 21.87 -11.35
N VAL A 338 -0.56 23.11 -11.73
CA VAL A 338 -1.49 24.06 -12.35
C VAL A 338 -2.07 23.50 -13.66
N VAL A 339 -1.21 23.04 -14.58
CA VAL A 339 -1.62 22.48 -15.87
C VAL A 339 -2.56 21.29 -15.68
N ILE A 340 -2.22 20.36 -14.79
CA ILE A 340 -3.05 19.18 -14.54
C ILE A 340 -4.42 19.56 -13.96
N HIS A 341 -4.49 20.54 -13.06
CA HIS A 341 -5.78 21.01 -12.52
C HIS A 341 -6.64 21.68 -13.60
N ILE A 342 -6.04 22.50 -14.48
CA ILE A 342 -6.75 23.12 -15.60
C ILE A 342 -7.28 22.04 -16.55
N LEU A 343 -6.44 21.08 -16.94
CA LEU A 343 -6.86 19.97 -17.80
C LEU A 343 -7.99 19.16 -17.15
N TRP A 344 -7.88 18.87 -15.85
CA TRP A 344 -8.91 18.15 -15.11
C TRP A 344 -10.24 18.92 -15.10
N LEU A 345 -10.24 20.22 -14.76
CA LEU A 345 -11.43 21.06 -14.75
C LEU A 345 -12.08 21.15 -16.13
N HIS A 346 -11.27 21.30 -17.18
CA HIS A 346 -11.76 21.33 -18.55
C HIS A 346 -12.46 20.03 -18.93
N ARG A 347 -11.84 18.87 -18.65
CA ARG A 347 -12.45 17.56 -18.93
C ARG A 347 -13.63 17.23 -18.02
N GLU A 348 -13.63 17.68 -16.77
CA GLU A 348 -14.77 17.54 -15.87
C GLU A 348 -15.97 18.38 -16.36
N ARG A 349 -15.71 19.56 -16.91
CA ARG A 349 -16.74 20.39 -17.55
C ARG A 349 -17.31 19.73 -18.80
N GLU A 350 -16.47 19.15 -19.66
CA GLU A 350 -16.94 18.43 -20.85
C GLU A 350 -17.72 17.17 -20.48
N ALA A 351 -17.23 16.39 -19.52
CA ALA A 351 -17.83 15.12 -19.13
C ALA A 351 -19.13 15.27 -18.33
N HIS A 352 -19.14 16.21 -17.38
CA HIS A 352 -20.17 16.29 -16.34
C HIS A 352 -20.75 17.70 -16.15
N GLY A 353 -20.35 18.68 -16.96
CA GLY A 353 -20.80 20.07 -16.83
C GLY A 353 -20.42 20.71 -15.50
N LEU A 354 -19.40 20.19 -14.79
CA LEU A 354 -19.07 20.55 -13.41
C LEU A 354 -20.25 20.36 -12.42
N ARG A 355 -21.14 19.40 -12.68
CA ARG A 355 -22.31 19.13 -11.82
C ARG A 355 -22.11 17.98 -10.85
N SER A 356 -21.03 17.21 -10.98
CA SER A 356 -20.73 16.11 -10.06
C SER A 356 -20.15 16.63 -8.74
N ALA A 357 -21.04 17.04 -7.84
CA ALA A 357 -20.68 17.48 -6.48
C ALA A 357 -19.67 16.54 -5.77
N PRO A 358 -19.87 15.21 -5.70
CA PRO A 358 -18.91 14.32 -5.03
C PRO A 358 -17.50 14.37 -5.63
N ARG A 359 -17.38 14.48 -6.96
CA ARG A 359 -16.08 14.60 -7.63
C ARG A 359 -15.42 15.93 -7.30
N LEU A 360 -16.16 17.03 -7.42
CA LEU A 360 -15.65 18.37 -7.12
C LEU A 360 -15.18 18.49 -5.66
N TRP A 361 -15.95 17.95 -4.71
CA TRP A 361 -15.57 17.95 -3.30
C TRP A 361 -14.36 17.06 -3.02
N MET A 362 -14.28 15.88 -3.64
CA MET A 362 -13.13 15.00 -3.47
C MET A 362 -11.84 15.65 -4.01
N VAL A 363 -11.91 16.28 -5.18
CA VAL A 363 -10.78 17.03 -5.75
C VAL A 363 -10.43 18.23 -4.88
N GLY A 364 -11.42 19.07 -4.55
CA GLY A 364 -11.21 20.25 -3.73
C GLY A 364 -10.63 19.93 -2.35
N GLY A 365 -11.15 18.89 -1.69
CA GLY A 365 -10.65 18.41 -0.39
C GLY A 365 -9.24 17.83 -0.47
N THR A 366 -8.92 17.08 -1.54
CA THR A 366 -7.56 16.54 -1.76
C THR A 366 -6.55 17.65 -2.06
N THR A 367 -6.92 18.62 -2.91
CA THR A 367 -6.10 19.79 -3.24
C THR A 367 -5.92 20.70 -2.02
N ALA A 368 -6.96 20.93 -1.22
CA ALA A 368 -6.85 21.71 0.01
C ALA A 368 -5.91 21.07 1.02
N LEU A 369 -6.05 19.76 1.28
CA LEU A 369 -5.12 19.01 2.12
C LEU A 369 -3.69 19.08 1.58
N ALA A 370 -3.52 18.97 0.27
CA ALA A 370 -2.22 19.07 -0.36
C ALA A 370 -1.58 20.45 -0.16
N LEU A 371 -2.36 21.53 -0.29
CA LEU A 371 -1.92 22.90 -0.05
C LEU A 371 -1.56 23.15 1.41
N CYS A 372 -2.24 22.49 2.36
CA CYS A 372 -1.92 22.62 3.79
C CYS A 372 -0.46 22.26 4.11
N PHE A 373 0.16 21.33 3.39
CA PHE A 373 1.58 20.98 3.59
C PHE A 373 2.50 22.20 3.40
N PHE A 374 2.11 23.19 2.60
CA PHE A 374 2.92 24.38 2.29
C PHE A 374 2.67 25.57 3.22
N VAL A 375 1.63 25.50 4.05
CA VAL A 375 1.13 26.64 4.83
C VAL A 375 1.27 26.37 6.33
N PHE A 376 1.15 25.12 6.76
CA PHE A 376 1.12 24.74 8.16
C PHE A 376 2.26 23.80 8.53
N ASP A 377 2.42 23.55 9.82
CA ASP A 377 3.37 22.59 10.35
C ASP A 377 3.21 21.20 9.67
N PRO A 378 4.26 20.67 9.01
CA PRO A 378 4.14 19.47 8.18
C PRO A 378 3.86 18.21 9.00
N ILE A 379 4.25 18.17 10.28
CA ILE A 379 3.94 17.04 11.17
C ILE A 379 2.43 17.01 11.44
N LYS A 380 1.84 18.16 11.79
CA LYS A 380 0.39 18.29 12.00
C LYS A 380 -0.40 17.97 10.74
N VAL A 381 0.07 18.44 9.57
CA VAL A 381 -0.57 18.13 8.28
C VAL A 381 -0.42 16.66 7.93
N TYR A 382 0.75 16.06 8.14
CA TYR A 382 0.97 14.63 7.93
C TYR A 382 0.07 13.76 8.80
N MET A 383 -0.15 14.15 10.07
CA MET A 383 -1.11 13.48 10.95
C MET A 383 -2.53 13.54 10.40
N ALA A 384 -2.97 14.72 9.91
CA ALA A 384 -4.27 14.88 9.29
C ALA A 384 -4.41 14.09 7.98
N PHE A 385 -3.34 14.02 7.19
CA PHE A 385 -3.24 13.22 5.96
C PHE A 385 -3.37 11.72 6.25
N ALA A 386 -2.61 11.20 7.23
CA ALA A 386 -2.67 9.80 7.65
C ALA A 386 -4.06 9.43 8.20
N PHE A 387 -4.64 10.30 9.03
CA PHE A 387 -6.00 10.11 9.54
C PHE A 387 -7.04 10.07 8.41
N SER A 388 -6.96 11.02 7.46
CA SER A 388 -7.87 11.09 6.31
C SER A 388 -7.82 9.79 5.50
N HIS A 389 -6.62 9.31 5.19
CA HIS A 389 -6.43 8.01 4.53
C HIS A 389 -7.07 6.85 5.30
N ALA A 390 -6.83 6.77 6.61
CA ALA A 390 -7.36 5.70 7.44
C ALA A 390 -8.89 5.72 7.51
N LEU A 391 -9.48 6.90 7.73
CA LEU A 391 -10.92 7.06 7.86
C LEU A 391 -11.65 6.76 6.54
N GLU A 392 -11.13 7.28 5.42
CA GLU A 392 -11.61 6.98 4.07
C GLU A 392 -11.75 5.46 3.88
N TYR A 393 -10.67 4.72 4.17
CA TYR A 393 -10.66 3.28 3.97
C TYR A 393 -11.64 2.56 4.91
N CYS A 394 -11.63 2.91 6.21
CA CYS A 394 -12.53 2.31 7.20
C CYS A 394 -14.00 2.49 6.81
N VAL A 395 -14.39 3.69 6.37
CA VAL A 395 -15.78 3.98 5.93
C VAL A 395 -16.09 3.23 4.63
N PHE A 396 -15.15 3.14 3.70
CA PHE A 396 -15.32 2.36 2.48
C PHE A 396 -15.56 0.87 2.77
N VAL A 397 -14.71 0.26 3.60
CA VAL A 397 -14.84 -1.16 3.96
C VAL A 397 -16.12 -1.40 4.76
N TRP A 398 -16.47 -0.51 5.68
CA TRP A 398 -17.73 -0.58 6.41
C TRP A 398 -18.94 -0.59 5.47
N ALA A 399 -19.01 0.35 4.52
CA ALA A 399 -20.12 0.42 3.57
C ALA A 399 -20.20 -0.83 2.68
N PHE A 400 -19.06 -1.30 2.17
CA PHE A 400 -18.99 -2.53 1.39
C PHE A 400 -19.46 -3.75 2.19
N GLN A 401 -18.95 -3.92 3.41
CA GLN A 401 -19.29 -5.04 4.29
C GLN A 401 -20.77 -5.01 4.69
N ARG A 402 -21.30 -3.82 5.00
CA ARG A 402 -22.72 -3.60 5.29
C ARG A 402 -23.59 -4.12 4.16
N LYS A 403 -23.28 -3.80 2.90
CA LYS A 403 -24.04 -4.25 1.73
C LYS A 403 -23.84 -5.75 1.44
N ARG A 404 -22.59 -6.23 1.41
CA ARG A 404 -22.27 -7.64 1.08
C ARG A 404 -22.84 -8.64 2.08
N TYR A 405 -22.81 -8.32 3.38
CA TYR A 405 -23.22 -9.23 4.44
C TYR A 405 -24.62 -8.95 4.99
N HIS A 406 -25.36 -7.99 4.41
CA HIS A 406 -26.76 -7.75 4.74
C HIS A 406 -27.62 -9.00 4.50
N ARG A 407 -27.30 -9.78 3.45
CA ARG A 407 -27.98 -11.04 3.12
C ARG A 407 -27.08 -12.24 3.44
N PRO A 408 -27.65 -13.36 3.91
CA PRO A 408 -26.88 -14.58 4.09
C PRO A 408 -26.21 -15.02 2.79
N LEU A 409 -24.89 -15.19 2.81
CA LEU A 409 -24.14 -15.75 1.69
C LEU A 409 -24.22 -17.28 1.73
N THR A 410 -24.15 -17.92 0.55
CA THR A 410 -24.26 -19.38 0.40
C THR A 410 -23.23 -20.16 1.22
N HIS A 411 -21.99 -19.66 1.30
CA HIS A 411 -20.90 -20.26 2.06
C HIS A 411 -20.83 -19.85 3.54
N ARG A 412 -21.77 -19.02 4.01
CA ARG A 412 -21.94 -18.64 5.43
C ARG A 412 -20.62 -18.27 6.17
N PRO A 413 -19.90 -17.22 5.74
CA PRO A 413 -18.62 -16.87 6.32
C PRO A 413 -18.74 -16.38 7.77
N THR A 414 -17.73 -16.68 8.60
CA THR A 414 -17.66 -16.24 10.01
C THR A 414 -17.78 -14.73 10.16
N LEU A 415 -17.23 -13.96 9.22
CA LEU A 415 -17.37 -12.50 9.22
C LEU A 415 -18.84 -12.07 9.17
N GLY A 416 -19.67 -12.76 8.37
CA GLY A 416 -21.10 -12.45 8.27
C GLY A 416 -21.85 -12.70 9.58
N ALA A 417 -21.39 -13.64 10.41
CA ALA A 417 -21.95 -13.86 11.75
C ALA A 417 -21.58 -12.73 12.72
N LEU A 418 -20.32 -12.28 12.70
CA LEU A 418 -19.85 -11.17 13.55
C LEU A 418 -20.51 -9.83 13.18
N LEU A 419 -20.69 -9.58 11.88
CA LEU A 419 -21.31 -8.37 11.37
C LEU A 419 -22.83 -8.28 11.61
N ARG A 420 -23.46 -9.28 12.23
CA ARG A 420 -24.81 -9.14 12.80
C ARG A 420 -24.84 -8.16 13.99
N HIS A 421 -23.70 -7.96 14.64
CA HIS A 421 -23.51 -6.99 15.72
C HIS A 421 -22.39 -6.00 15.33
N PRO A 422 -22.60 -5.18 14.28
CA PRO A 422 -21.52 -4.41 13.65
C PRO A 422 -20.88 -3.41 14.62
N VAL A 423 -21.68 -2.78 15.49
CA VAL A 423 -21.16 -1.84 16.50
C VAL A 423 -20.20 -2.53 17.46
N VAL A 424 -20.57 -3.69 18.01
CA VAL A 424 -19.72 -4.46 18.93
C VAL A 424 -18.46 -4.93 18.21
N PHE A 425 -18.60 -5.40 16.97
CA PHE A 425 -17.48 -5.87 16.18
C PHE A 425 -16.46 -4.76 15.89
N TYR A 426 -16.90 -3.62 15.33
CA TYR A 426 -16.00 -2.53 14.99
C TYR A 426 -15.43 -1.83 16.23
N LEU A 427 -16.24 -1.60 17.26
CA LEU A 427 -15.74 -1.01 18.52
C LEU A 427 -14.77 -1.96 19.21
N GLY A 428 -15.05 -3.26 19.22
CA GLY A 428 -14.16 -4.28 19.75
C GLY A 428 -12.81 -4.30 19.02
N MET A 429 -12.82 -4.18 17.68
CA MET A 429 -11.58 -4.02 16.91
C MET A 429 -10.83 -2.74 17.28
N VAL A 430 -11.52 -1.59 17.31
CA VAL A 430 -10.92 -0.30 17.70
C VAL A 430 -10.23 -0.42 19.05
N VAL A 431 -10.92 -0.95 20.05
CA VAL A 431 -10.40 -1.11 21.42
C VAL A 431 -9.23 -2.10 21.45
N ALA A 432 -9.37 -3.28 20.82
CA ALA A 432 -8.33 -4.30 20.80
C ALA A 432 -7.02 -3.79 20.17
N PHE A 433 -7.12 -3.13 19.01
CA PHE A 433 -5.94 -2.55 18.36
C PHE A 433 -5.39 -1.35 19.13
N ALA A 434 -6.23 -0.46 19.64
CA ALA A 434 -5.79 0.67 20.46
C ALA A 434 -5.00 0.21 21.70
N VAL A 435 -5.50 -0.82 22.39
CA VAL A 435 -4.79 -1.42 23.55
C VAL A 435 -3.48 -2.07 23.12
N ALA A 436 -3.48 -2.88 22.05
CA ALA A 436 -2.26 -3.52 21.56
C ALA A 436 -1.18 -2.50 21.18
N ILE A 437 -1.56 -1.42 20.49
CA ILE A 437 -0.63 -0.34 20.09
C ILE A 437 -0.18 0.46 21.31
N ALA A 438 -1.09 0.77 22.24
CA ALA A 438 -0.75 1.46 23.47
C ALA A 438 0.36 0.71 24.22
N LEU A 439 0.17 -0.60 24.39
CA LEU A 439 1.14 -1.50 25.02
C LEU A 439 2.44 -1.59 24.21
N LEU A 440 2.39 -1.76 22.89
CA LEU A 440 3.61 -1.93 22.09
C LEU A 440 4.45 -0.65 21.99
N LYS A 441 3.81 0.51 21.77
CA LYS A 441 4.49 1.75 21.40
C LYS A 441 4.79 2.67 22.59
N TYR A 442 4.04 2.55 23.69
CA TYR A 442 4.14 3.46 24.84
C TYR A 442 4.54 2.80 26.15
N TRP A 443 4.85 1.50 26.12
CA TRP A 443 5.58 0.85 27.20
C TRP A 443 6.95 1.50 27.42
N GLY A 444 7.37 1.62 28.68
CA GLY A 444 8.64 2.28 29.02
C GLY A 444 8.61 3.81 28.92
N ARG A 445 7.57 4.42 28.34
CA ARG A 445 7.45 5.89 28.26
C ARG A 445 6.31 6.44 29.10
N TYR A 446 5.12 5.82 29.03
CA TYR A 446 3.93 6.29 29.74
C TYR A 446 3.23 5.22 30.57
N ILE A 447 3.34 3.95 30.19
CA ILE A 447 2.67 2.84 30.90
C ILE A 447 3.51 2.38 32.10
N ALA A 448 4.83 2.29 31.91
CA ALA A 448 5.79 1.92 32.94
C ALA A 448 7.07 2.73 32.74
N PRO A 449 7.10 4.03 33.10
CA PRO A 449 8.20 4.93 32.78
C PRO A 449 9.56 4.50 33.37
N ASP A 450 9.52 3.87 34.53
CA ASP A 450 10.71 3.37 35.24
C ASP A 450 11.13 1.96 34.81
N ALA A 451 10.35 1.32 33.93
CA ALA A 451 10.71 0.01 33.39
C ALA A 451 11.55 0.17 32.13
N ASP A 452 12.60 -0.64 32.03
CA ASP A 452 13.33 -0.78 30.78
C ASP A 452 12.38 -1.13 29.63
N ARG A 453 12.67 -0.59 28.45
CA ARG A 453 11.91 -0.97 27.26
C ARG A 453 12.14 -2.46 27.01
N PRO A 454 11.07 -3.24 26.74
CA PRO A 454 11.20 -4.67 26.60
C PRO A 454 12.16 -4.99 25.46
N GLU A 455 12.97 -6.02 25.68
CA GLU A 455 13.84 -6.59 24.66
C GLU A 455 13.29 -7.93 24.22
N LEU A 456 13.37 -8.19 22.92
CA LEU A 456 13.02 -9.47 22.33
C LEU A 456 14.24 -9.95 21.54
N LEU A 457 14.78 -11.10 21.92
CA LEU A 457 15.98 -11.70 21.32
C LEU A 457 17.22 -10.77 21.33
N GLY A 458 17.40 -9.96 22.37
CA GLY A 458 18.54 -9.02 22.48
C GLY A 458 18.39 -7.75 21.61
N TYR A 459 17.19 -7.47 21.14
CA TYR A 459 16.85 -6.25 20.42
C TYR A 459 15.75 -5.48 21.14
N ARG A 460 15.91 -4.16 21.23
CA ARG A 460 14.87 -3.25 21.72
C ARG A 460 13.60 -3.41 20.88
N THR A 461 12.44 -3.44 21.52
CA THR A 461 11.14 -3.50 20.82
C THR A 461 10.95 -2.43 19.76
N ALA A 462 11.56 -1.25 19.91
CA ALA A 462 11.54 -0.20 18.88
C ALA A 462 12.08 -0.68 17.52
N VAL A 463 13.15 -1.48 17.50
CA VAL A 463 13.74 -2.03 16.27
C VAL A 463 12.75 -2.97 15.58
N TRP A 464 12.12 -3.84 16.37
CA TRP A 464 11.06 -4.71 15.87
C TRP A 464 9.88 -3.89 15.33
N LEU A 465 9.42 -2.86 16.02
CA LEU A 465 8.33 -2.01 15.56
C LEU A 465 8.66 -1.26 14.26
N THR A 466 9.93 -0.85 14.06
CA THR A 466 10.38 -0.23 12.81
C THR A 466 10.21 -1.20 11.64
N TYR A 467 10.75 -2.42 11.73
CA TYR A 467 10.63 -3.40 10.65
C TYR A 467 9.20 -3.91 10.46
N TRP A 468 8.46 -4.09 11.56
CA TRP A 468 7.03 -4.37 11.49
C TRP A 468 6.34 -3.27 10.68
N GLY A 469 6.58 -2.01 11.00
CA GLY A 469 6.05 -0.86 10.26
C GLY A 469 6.38 -0.91 8.77
N ILE A 470 7.62 -1.24 8.38
CA ILE A 470 8.05 -1.37 6.97
C ILE A 470 7.26 -2.47 6.24
N TYR A 471 7.33 -3.71 6.73
CA TYR A 471 6.71 -4.84 6.04
C TYR A 471 5.19 -4.83 6.11
N GLN A 472 4.64 -4.39 7.24
CA GLN A 472 3.21 -4.17 7.40
C GLN A 472 2.73 -3.06 6.44
N SER A 473 3.55 -2.02 6.20
CA SER A 473 3.23 -0.99 5.20
C SER A 473 3.15 -1.55 3.76
N MET A 474 3.97 -2.54 3.43
CA MET A 474 3.92 -3.17 2.10
C MET A 474 2.78 -4.17 1.96
N ILE A 475 2.48 -4.92 3.02
CA ILE A 475 1.47 -5.98 2.97
C ILE A 475 0.05 -5.44 3.02
N HIS A 476 -0.21 -4.41 3.82
CA HIS A 476 -1.57 -3.92 4.00
C HIS A 476 -2.16 -3.42 2.69
N PHE A 477 -1.33 -2.91 1.78
CA PHE A 477 -1.74 -2.58 0.41
C PHE A 477 -2.57 -3.70 -0.26
N TYR A 478 -2.17 -4.96 -0.06
CA TYR A 478 -2.88 -6.10 -0.65
C TYR A 478 -4.19 -6.41 0.07
N PHE A 479 -4.26 -6.17 1.38
CA PHE A 479 -5.50 -6.23 2.14
C PHE A 479 -6.45 -5.09 1.73
N ASP A 480 -5.89 -3.92 1.39
CA ASP A 480 -6.57 -2.72 0.89
C ASP A 480 -6.92 -2.77 -0.60
N GLY A 481 -6.62 -3.90 -1.25
CA GLY A 481 -6.92 -4.21 -2.64
C GLY A 481 -8.38 -3.99 -3.07
N PHE A 482 -9.31 -3.74 -2.16
CA PHE A 482 -10.72 -3.46 -2.44
C PHE A 482 -10.99 -2.29 -3.37
N LEU A 483 -10.43 -1.11 -3.04
CA LEU A 483 -10.57 0.09 -3.87
C LEU A 483 -9.99 -0.14 -5.27
N TRP A 484 -8.92 -0.92 -5.35
CA TRP A 484 -8.24 -1.31 -6.58
C TRP A 484 -9.02 -2.31 -7.43
N LYS A 485 -9.87 -3.10 -6.79
CA LYS A 485 -10.72 -4.12 -7.41
C LYS A 485 -12.06 -3.55 -7.88
N MET A 486 -12.29 -2.25 -7.84
CA MET A 486 -13.50 -1.63 -8.42
C MET A 486 -13.65 -1.87 -9.94
N ARG A 487 -12.60 -2.33 -10.62
CA ARG A 487 -12.74 -2.84 -12.00
C ARG A 487 -13.51 -4.16 -12.08
N LEU A 488 -13.64 -4.92 -11.00
CA LEU A 488 -14.38 -6.19 -10.98
C LEU A 488 -15.89 -5.92 -10.88
N PRO A 489 -16.73 -6.49 -11.77
CA PRO A 489 -18.17 -6.34 -11.71
C PRO A 489 -18.76 -6.71 -10.34
N SER A 490 -18.25 -7.77 -9.73
CA SER A 490 -18.68 -8.24 -8.41
C SER A 490 -18.44 -7.23 -7.28
N VAL A 491 -17.40 -6.40 -7.39
CA VAL A 491 -17.12 -5.34 -6.39
C VAL A 491 -18.04 -4.15 -6.67
N ARG A 492 -18.20 -3.75 -7.93
CA ARG A 492 -19.11 -2.64 -8.31
C ARG A 492 -20.56 -2.89 -7.95
N ALA A 493 -21.01 -4.14 -7.99
CA ALA A 493 -22.36 -4.52 -7.58
C ALA A 493 -22.65 -4.19 -6.10
N ASN A 494 -21.61 -4.07 -5.28
CA ASN A 494 -21.68 -3.77 -3.85
C ASN A 494 -21.27 -2.32 -3.52
N LEU A 495 -21.18 -1.44 -4.53
CA LEU A 495 -21.10 0.03 -4.40
C LEU A 495 -22.46 0.68 -4.74
#